data_AF-A0AAV0HZ10-F1
#
_entry.id   AF-A0AAV0HZ10-F1
#
_cell.length_a   1.000
_cell.length_b   1.000
_cell.length_c   1.000
_cell.angle_alpha   90.00
_cell.angle_beta   90.00
_cell.angle_gamma   90.00
#
_symmetry.space_group_name_H-M   'P 1'
#
loop_
_entity.id
_entity.type
_entity.pdbx_description
1 polymer ?
#
loop_
_entity_poly.entity_id
_entity_poly.type
_entity_poly.pdbx_seq_one_letter_code
_entity_poly.pdbx_strand_id
1 'polypeptide(L)'
;MAATASPMASQLRSSFTSSARRGLTVPNGISGASFRVSPTSRRSSSFTVKAIQADKPTYQVVQPINGDPFIGSLETPVTSSPLIAWYLSNLPAYRTAVSPLLRGIEVGLAHGFLLVGPFVKAGPLRNTEYAGAAGSLAAAGLVVILSLCLTMYGVASFNEGEPSTAPSLTLTGRKKQPDQLQTADGWAKFTGGFFFGGVSGVTWAYFLLYVLNLPYYVK
;
A
#
# COMPACT_ATOMS: atom_id res chain seq x y z
N MET A 1 2.48 64.19 40.59
CA MET A 1 1.32 63.26 40.67
C MET A 1 1.82 61.88 40.26
N ALA A 2 2.43 61.12 41.17
CA ALA A 2 1.84 60.26 42.22
C ALA A 2 1.14 59.03 41.57
N ALA A 3 1.68 57.80 41.50
CA ALA A 3 2.31 56.87 42.47
C ALA A 3 1.31 55.86 43.10
N THR A 4 1.72 54.57 43.13
CA THR A 4 1.38 53.49 44.10
C THR A 4 -0.05 52.91 44.04
N ALA A 5 -0.41 51.66 44.39
CA ALA A 5 0.26 50.45 44.91
C ALA A 5 -0.76 49.28 44.85
N SER A 6 -0.28 48.03 44.98
CA SER A 6 -1.06 46.84 45.36
C SER A 6 -1.71 46.97 46.75
N PRO A 7 -2.67 46.11 47.15
CA PRO A 7 -2.26 44.95 47.97
C PRO A 7 -3.11 43.65 47.87
N MET A 8 -2.57 42.67 48.58
CA MET A 8 -2.91 41.28 48.86
C MET A 8 -4.07 41.08 49.87
N ALA A 9 -4.79 39.93 49.84
CA ALA A 9 -5.42 39.19 50.97
C ALA A 9 -6.41 38.14 50.38
N SER A 10 -6.24 36.81 50.45
CA SER A 10 -6.21 35.83 51.57
C SER A 10 -7.55 35.14 51.87
N GLN A 11 -7.56 33.81 51.67
CA GLN A 11 -8.24 32.75 52.44
C GLN A 11 -9.78 32.69 52.49
N LEU A 12 -10.36 31.54 52.08
CA LEU A 12 -11.22 30.72 52.95
C LEU A 12 -11.57 29.33 52.38
N ARG A 13 -11.39 28.32 53.25
CA ARG A 13 -11.83 26.93 53.15
C ARG A 13 -13.36 26.81 53.04
N SER A 14 -13.84 25.75 52.39
CA SER A 14 -14.91 24.93 52.97
C SER A 14 -14.96 23.53 52.35
N SER A 15 -14.76 22.53 53.21
CA SER A 15 -15.02 21.12 52.99
C SER A 15 -16.53 20.86 53.01
N PHE A 16 -17.07 20.06 52.09
CA PHE A 16 -18.29 19.29 52.36
C PHE A 16 -18.22 17.92 51.70
N THR A 17 -18.00 16.93 52.56
CA THR A 17 -18.39 15.54 52.37
C THR A 17 -19.90 15.43 52.59
N SER A 18 -20.64 14.75 51.72
CA SER A 18 -21.78 13.94 52.19
C SER A 18 -22.21 12.89 51.18
N SER A 19 -22.19 11.66 51.69
CA SER A 19 -22.77 10.45 51.13
C SER A 19 -24.31 10.53 51.08
N ALA A 20 -24.92 10.09 49.99
CA ALA A 20 -26.33 9.73 49.97
C ALA A 20 -26.49 8.27 49.53
N ARG A 21 -26.70 7.39 50.52
CA ARG A 21 -27.17 6.02 50.35
C ARG A 21 -28.65 6.07 49.96
N ARG A 22 -29.03 5.55 48.79
CA ARG A 22 -30.43 5.15 48.51
C ARG A 22 -30.58 3.68 48.89
N GLY A 23 -31.33 3.43 49.96
CA GLY A 23 -31.77 2.10 50.36
C GLY A 23 -32.84 1.59 49.40
N LEU A 24 -32.64 0.38 48.87
CA LEU A 24 -33.68 -0.37 48.19
C LEU A 24 -34.23 -1.41 49.17
N THR A 25 -35.53 -1.32 49.41
CA THR A 25 -36.35 -2.19 50.24
C THR A 25 -36.46 -3.59 49.62
N VAL A 26 -36.23 -4.64 50.42
CA VAL A 26 -36.39 -6.05 50.05
C VAL A 26 -37.74 -6.56 50.58
N PRO A 27 -38.60 -7.21 49.77
CA PRO A 27 -39.75 -7.94 50.29
C PRO A 27 -39.34 -9.36 50.74
N ASN A 28 -39.94 -9.80 51.84
CA ASN A 28 -39.75 -11.11 52.45
C ASN A 28 -40.39 -12.22 51.62
N GLY A 29 -39.65 -13.32 51.44
CA GLY A 29 -40.20 -14.62 51.07
C GLY A 29 -39.21 -15.46 50.29
N ILE A 30 -39.19 -16.77 50.60
CA ILE A 30 -38.54 -17.90 49.91
C ILE A 30 -37.00 -18.00 49.93
N SER A 31 -36.57 -18.90 50.81
CA SER A 31 -35.32 -19.66 50.90
C SER A 31 -34.50 -19.80 49.62
N GLY A 32 -33.24 -19.35 49.67
CA GLY A 32 -32.20 -19.61 48.68
C GLY A 32 -30.91 -18.94 49.11
N ALA A 33 -29.79 -19.67 49.07
CA ALA A 33 -28.51 -19.29 49.67
C ALA A 33 -28.01 -17.87 49.35
N SER A 34 -27.49 -17.18 50.38
CA SER A 34 -26.82 -15.87 50.26
C SER A 34 -25.51 -16.00 49.46
N PHE A 35 -25.55 -15.72 48.16
CA PHE A 35 -24.33 -15.54 47.36
C PHE A 35 -23.73 -14.16 47.66
N ARG A 36 -22.98 -14.09 48.76
CA ARG A 36 -22.25 -12.89 49.20
C ARG A 36 -20.92 -12.81 48.43
N VAL A 37 -20.93 -12.28 47.21
CA VAL A 37 -19.69 -11.91 46.50
C VAL A 37 -19.24 -10.55 46.99
N SER A 38 -18.32 -10.56 47.94
CA SER A 38 -17.47 -9.42 48.28
C SER A 38 -16.69 -8.97 47.03
N PRO A 39 -16.62 -7.66 46.71
CA PRO A 39 -15.68 -7.18 45.71
C PRO A 39 -14.30 -7.16 46.35
N THR A 40 -13.66 -8.32 46.47
CA THR A 40 -12.22 -8.34 46.66
C THR A 40 -11.62 -7.69 45.42
N SER A 41 -10.90 -6.60 45.65
CA SER A 41 -10.04 -5.93 44.69
C SER A 41 -9.05 -6.95 44.10
N ARG A 42 -9.50 -7.69 43.09
CA ARG A 42 -8.62 -8.42 42.19
C ARG A 42 -8.04 -7.36 41.28
N ARG A 43 -6.94 -6.78 41.75
CA ARG A 43 -5.95 -6.12 40.93
C ARG A 43 -5.59 -7.12 39.84
N SER A 44 -6.26 -7.04 38.69
CA SER A 44 -5.87 -7.76 37.49
C SER A 44 -4.48 -7.22 37.16
N SER A 45 -3.46 -7.95 37.60
CA SER A 45 -2.10 -7.70 37.16
C SER A 45 -2.10 -8.07 35.69
N SER A 46 -2.32 -7.09 34.82
CA SER A 46 -2.01 -7.22 33.41
C SER A 46 -0.51 -7.51 33.34
N PHE A 47 -0.16 -8.78 33.25
CA PHE A 47 1.20 -9.24 33.05
C PHE A 47 1.60 -8.81 31.64
N THR A 48 2.08 -7.57 31.53
CA THR A 48 2.72 -7.09 30.32
C THR A 48 4.07 -7.77 30.28
N VAL A 49 4.18 -8.84 29.49
CA VAL A 49 5.46 -9.42 29.12
C VAL A 49 6.20 -8.36 28.33
N LYS A 50 7.04 -7.59 29.03
CA LYS A 50 8.14 -6.93 28.36
C LYS A 50 9.08 -8.04 27.93
N ALA A 51 9.18 -8.26 26.62
CA ALA A 51 10.19 -9.16 26.07
C ALA A 51 11.52 -8.82 26.74
N ILE A 52 12.14 -9.81 27.38
CA ILE A 52 13.48 -9.70 27.93
C ILE A 52 14.39 -9.38 26.75
N GLN A 53 14.68 -8.10 26.57
CA GLN A 53 15.67 -7.64 25.62
C GLN A 53 17.00 -7.99 26.28
N ALA A 54 17.67 -9.03 25.76
CA ALA A 54 18.96 -9.47 26.26
C ALA A 54 19.92 -8.27 26.30
N ASP A 55 20.77 -8.19 27.35
CA ASP A 55 21.75 -7.12 27.60
C ASP A 55 22.76 -6.86 26.47
N LYS A 56 22.76 -7.70 25.44
CA LYS A 56 23.47 -7.49 24.18
C LYS A 56 22.44 -7.35 23.07
N PRO A 57 22.40 -6.23 22.33
CA PRO A 57 21.57 -6.14 21.14
C PRO A 57 22.14 -7.13 20.11
N THR A 58 21.60 -8.34 20.08
CA THR A 58 21.84 -9.28 18.99
C THR A 58 21.35 -8.59 17.73
N TYR A 59 22.21 -8.51 16.70
CA TYR A 59 21.88 -7.82 15.46
C TYR A 59 20.61 -8.43 14.85
N GLN A 60 19.51 -7.68 14.92
CA GLN A 60 18.21 -8.13 14.45
C GLN A 60 17.93 -7.52 13.08
N VAL A 61 17.90 -8.41 12.09
CA VAL A 61 17.75 -8.08 10.67
C VAL A 61 16.30 -7.75 10.29
N VAL A 62 15.33 -8.25 11.07
CA VAL A 62 13.90 -8.02 10.84
C VAL A 62 13.35 -7.07 11.88
N GLN A 63 12.86 -5.92 11.44
CA GLN A 63 12.34 -4.85 12.29
C GLN A 63 10.87 -4.57 11.96
N PRO A 64 10.07 -4.04 12.91
CA PRO A 64 8.72 -3.56 12.59
C PRO A 64 8.78 -2.41 11.59
N ILE A 65 7.80 -2.32 10.69
CA ILE A 65 7.76 -1.28 9.65
C ILE A 65 7.78 0.13 10.26
N ASN A 66 8.78 0.93 9.86
CA ASN A 66 8.97 2.29 10.35
C ASN A 66 9.05 2.40 11.90
N GLY A 67 9.43 1.32 12.59
CA GLY A 67 9.46 1.26 14.05
C GLY A 67 8.11 1.09 14.74
N ASP A 68 7.00 0.96 14.01
CA ASP A 68 5.66 0.75 14.57
C ASP A 68 5.23 -0.73 14.47
N PRO A 69 5.17 -1.48 15.60
CA PRO A 69 4.83 -2.89 15.60
C PRO A 69 3.33 -3.17 15.41
N PHE A 70 2.47 -2.16 15.32
CA PHE A 70 1.02 -2.34 15.16
C PHE A 70 0.56 -2.29 13.71
N ILE A 71 1.46 -2.01 12.77
CA ILE A 71 1.20 -2.05 11.33
C ILE A 71 1.54 -3.44 10.81
N GLY A 72 0.65 -4.05 10.03
CA GLY A 72 0.79 -5.42 9.51
C GLY A 72 1.85 -5.61 8.42
N SER A 73 3.10 -5.18 8.65
CA SER A 73 4.25 -5.41 7.78
C SER A 73 5.58 -5.39 8.54
N LEU A 74 6.63 -5.97 7.97
CA LEU A 74 7.97 -6.07 8.57
C LEU A 74 9.04 -5.53 7.61
N GLU A 75 10.01 -4.81 8.15
CA GLU A 75 11.25 -4.46 7.46
C GLU A 75 12.17 -5.68 7.46
N THR A 76 12.41 -6.19 6.27
CA THR A 76 13.31 -7.30 5.99
C THR A 76 14.33 -6.82 4.95
N PRO A 77 15.46 -7.51 4.77
CA PRO A 77 16.39 -7.20 3.68
C PRO A 77 15.74 -7.25 2.29
N VAL A 78 14.63 -7.97 2.14
CA VAL A 78 13.87 -8.03 0.89
C VAL A 78 12.99 -6.80 0.72
N THR A 79 12.40 -6.27 1.79
CA THR A 79 11.48 -5.12 1.71
C THR A 79 12.18 -3.77 1.84
N SER A 80 13.24 -3.67 2.65
CA SER A 80 13.87 -2.40 3.06
C SER A 80 15.38 -2.34 2.82
N SER A 81 15.90 -3.08 1.83
CA SER A 81 17.29 -2.94 1.39
C SER A 81 17.48 -1.67 0.54
N PRO A 82 18.60 -0.93 0.69
CA PRO A 82 18.89 0.25 -0.13
C PRO A 82 18.84 -0.02 -1.64
N LEU A 83 19.28 -1.20 -2.08
CA LEU A 83 19.30 -1.58 -3.49
C LEU A 83 17.88 -1.80 -4.03
N ILE A 84 17.03 -2.47 -3.26
CA ILE A 84 15.65 -2.78 -3.65
C ILE A 84 14.80 -1.52 -3.58
N ALA A 85 14.96 -0.72 -2.53
CA ALA A 85 14.29 0.57 -2.40
C ALA A 85 14.66 1.51 -3.55
N TRP A 86 15.93 1.55 -3.95
CA TRP A 86 16.38 2.32 -5.10
C TRP A 86 15.80 1.79 -6.42
N TYR A 87 15.84 0.47 -6.63
CA TYR A 87 15.29 -0.16 -7.84
C TYR A 87 13.79 0.10 -7.99
N LEU A 88 13.01 -0.17 -6.93
CA LEU A 88 11.56 0.04 -6.92
C LEU A 88 11.20 1.52 -7.07
N SER A 89 11.92 2.44 -6.45
CA SER A 89 11.64 3.88 -6.56
C SER A 89 11.86 4.43 -7.97
N ASN A 90 12.72 3.79 -8.77
CA ASN A 90 13.00 4.21 -10.15
C ASN A 90 12.07 3.56 -11.19
N LEU A 91 11.36 2.49 -10.83
CA LEU A 91 10.38 1.85 -11.71
C LEU A 91 9.23 2.82 -12.06
N PRO A 92 8.68 2.73 -13.28
CA PRO A 92 7.57 3.58 -13.72
C PRO A 92 6.36 3.46 -12.79
N ALA A 93 6.12 2.29 -12.18
CA ALA A 93 5.01 2.08 -11.24
C ALA A 93 5.06 3.03 -10.02
N TYR A 94 6.24 3.28 -9.45
CA TYR A 94 6.39 4.08 -8.23
C TYR A 94 6.87 5.52 -8.50
N ARG A 95 7.06 5.89 -9.78
CA ARG A 95 7.54 7.22 -10.18
C ARG A 95 6.44 8.29 -10.13
N THR A 96 5.85 8.49 -8.97
CA THR A 96 4.72 9.41 -8.65
C THR A 96 4.82 10.86 -9.18
N ALA A 97 6.03 11.35 -9.47
CA ALA A 97 6.25 12.72 -9.95
C ALA A 97 6.14 12.87 -11.49
N VAL A 98 6.07 11.77 -12.24
CA VAL A 98 5.98 11.78 -13.71
C VAL A 98 4.55 11.54 -14.15
N SER A 99 4.15 12.12 -15.29
CA SER A 99 2.82 11.90 -15.86
C SER A 99 2.50 10.41 -16.03
N PRO A 100 1.28 9.95 -15.69
CA PRO A 100 0.86 8.56 -15.85
C PRO A 100 1.02 7.99 -17.27
N LEU A 101 0.89 8.83 -18.29
CA LEU A 101 1.05 8.44 -19.70
C LEU A 101 2.43 7.83 -19.99
N LEU A 102 3.51 8.53 -19.62
CA LEU A 102 4.87 8.06 -19.86
C LEU A 102 5.17 6.75 -19.12
N ARG A 103 4.63 6.62 -17.89
CA ARG A 103 4.73 5.38 -17.12
C ARG A 103 4.01 4.23 -17.84
N GLY A 104 2.82 4.50 -18.36
CA GLY A 104 2.06 3.56 -19.16
C GLY A 104 2.83 3.09 -20.38
N ILE A 105 3.50 4.00 -21.09
CA ILE A 105 4.33 3.66 -22.26
C ILE A 105 5.49 2.74 -21.86
N GLU A 106 6.24 3.08 -20.80
CA GLU A 106 7.39 2.27 -20.36
C GLU A 106 6.96 0.86 -19.93
N VAL A 107 5.86 0.76 -19.17
CA VAL A 107 5.28 -0.52 -18.75
C VAL A 107 4.76 -1.30 -19.97
N GLY A 108 4.00 -0.65 -20.85
CA GLY A 108 3.45 -1.26 -22.06
C GLY A 108 4.54 -1.79 -22.97
N LEU A 109 5.59 -1.00 -23.23
CA LEU A 109 6.71 -1.39 -24.08
C LEU A 109 7.44 -2.61 -23.52
N ALA A 110 7.75 -2.61 -22.22
CA ALA A 110 8.41 -3.74 -21.57
C ALA A 110 7.56 -5.03 -21.65
N HIS A 111 6.25 -4.94 -21.39
CA HIS A 111 5.36 -6.10 -21.44
C HIS A 111 5.09 -6.56 -22.88
N GLY A 112 4.90 -5.64 -23.83
CA GLY A 112 4.73 -5.95 -25.24
C GLY A 112 5.94 -6.68 -25.82
N PHE A 113 7.15 -6.23 -25.47
CA PHE A 113 8.39 -6.89 -25.86
C PHE A 113 8.53 -8.29 -25.23
N LEU A 114 8.22 -8.42 -23.94
CA LEU A 114 8.31 -9.68 -23.20
C LEU A 114 7.38 -10.77 -23.77
N LEU A 115 6.15 -10.41 -24.10
CA LEU A 115 5.10 -11.36 -24.48
C LEU A 115 5.36 -12.04 -25.84
N VAL A 116 6.07 -11.39 -26.75
CA VAL A 116 6.35 -11.96 -28.09
C VAL A 116 7.20 -13.23 -27.97
N GLY A 117 8.14 -13.31 -27.03
CA GLY A 117 9.04 -14.45 -26.88
C GLY A 117 8.30 -15.79 -26.67
N PRO A 118 7.45 -15.92 -25.63
CA PRO A 118 6.66 -17.12 -25.39
C PRO A 118 5.72 -17.47 -26.55
N PHE A 119 5.03 -16.49 -27.15
CA PHE A 119 4.06 -16.77 -28.22
C PHE A 119 4.71 -17.23 -29.53
N VAL A 120 5.92 -16.75 -29.84
CA VAL A 120 6.66 -17.18 -31.03
C VAL A 120 7.28 -18.57 -30.81
N LYS A 121 7.91 -18.81 -29.64
CA LYS A 121 8.66 -20.05 -29.39
C LYS A 121 7.80 -21.22 -28.90
N ALA A 122 6.82 -20.96 -28.05
CA ALA A 122 5.91 -21.97 -27.49
C ALA A 122 4.51 -21.92 -28.13
N GLY A 123 4.35 -21.16 -29.22
CA GLY A 123 3.09 -21.08 -29.95
C GLY A 123 2.73 -22.35 -30.71
N PRO A 124 1.44 -22.53 -31.07
CA PRO A 124 0.99 -23.71 -31.81
C PRO A 124 1.58 -23.81 -33.22
N LEU A 125 1.91 -22.66 -33.83
CA LEU A 125 2.46 -22.56 -35.18
C LEU A 125 4.00 -22.44 -35.21
N ARG A 126 4.69 -22.76 -34.11
CA ARG A 126 6.15 -22.57 -33.93
C ARG A 126 7.03 -23.26 -34.98
N ASN A 127 6.55 -24.37 -35.57
CA ASN A 127 7.30 -25.14 -36.57
C ASN A 127 7.04 -24.66 -38.01
N THR A 128 6.28 -23.58 -38.20
CA THR A 128 5.92 -23.05 -39.51
C THR A 128 6.68 -21.76 -39.80
N GLU A 129 6.84 -21.43 -41.09
CA GLU A 129 7.42 -20.15 -41.54
C GLU A 129 6.64 -18.92 -41.02
N TYR A 130 5.36 -19.10 -40.65
CA TYR A 130 4.49 -18.05 -40.14
C TYR A 130 4.52 -17.89 -38.61
N ALA A 131 5.40 -18.61 -37.89
CA ALA A 131 5.50 -18.55 -36.42
C ALA A 131 5.62 -17.11 -35.87
N GLY A 132 6.30 -16.24 -36.62
CA GLY A 132 6.49 -14.84 -36.25
C GLY A 132 5.27 -13.97 -36.32
N ALA A 133 4.56 -14.05 -37.44
CA ALA A 133 3.32 -13.31 -37.65
C ALA A 133 2.25 -13.80 -36.67
N ALA A 134 2.13 -15.11 -36.49
CA ALA A 134 1.19 -15.70 -35.54
C ALA A 134 1.51 -15.31 -34.09
N GLY A 135 2.78 -15.38 -33.68
CA GLY A 135 3.20 -15.04 -32.32
C GLY A 135 3.06 -13.56 -31.98
N SER A 136 3.40 -12.68 -32.92
CA SER A 136 3.22 -11.22 -32.74
C SER A 136 1.75 -10.81 -32.73
N LEU A 137 0.91 -11.40 -33.59
CA LEU A 137 -0.54 -11.17 -33.57
C LEU A 137 -1.18 -11.62 -32.25
N ALA A 138 -0.80 -12.80 -31.75
CA ALA A 138 -1.27 -13.31 -30.47
C ALA A 138 -0.84 -12.41 -29.29
N ALA A 139 0.41 -11.95 -29.29
CA ALA A 139 0.91 -11.02 -28.29
C ALA A 139 0.17 -9.67 -28.33
N ALA A 140 -0.07 -9.12 -29.54
CA ALA A 140 -0.86 -7.90 -29.70
C ALA A 140 -2.30 -8.07 -29.20
N GLY A 141 -2.93 -9.20 -29.49
CA GLY A 141 -4.26 -9.54 -28.96
C GLY A 141 -4.29 -9.58 -27.44
N LEU A 142 -3.27 -10.17 -26.80
CA LEU A 142 -3.16 -10.19 -25.34
C LEU A 142 -2.99 -8.78 -24.75
N VAL A 143 -2.19 -7.91 -25.40
CA VAL A 143 -2.04 -6.50 -25.00
C VAL A 143 -3.38 -5.76 -25.09
N VAL A 144 -4.19 -6.00 -26.12
CA VAL A 144 -5.54 -5.42 -26.24
C VAL A 144 -6.43 -5.87 -25.08
N ILE A 145 -6.45 -7.17 -24.76
CA ILE A 145 -7.24 -7.72 -23.64
C ILE A 145 -6.79 -7.10 -22.31
N LEU A 146 -5.48 -7.02 -22.06
CA LEU A 146 -4.94 -6.37 -20.86
C LEU A 146 -5.34 -4.89 -20.79
N SER A 147 -5.27 -4.17 -21.90
CA SER A 147 -5.66 -2.76 -21.96
C SER A 147 -7.14 -2.56 -21.63
N LEU A 148 -8.01 -3.47 -22.07
CA LEU A 148 -9.43 -3.49 -21.71
C LEU A 148 -9.63 -3.79 -20.23
N CYS A 149 -8.92 -4.78 -19.66
CA CYS A 149 -8.97 -5.08 -18.24
C CYS A 149 -8.57 -3.87 -17.39
N LEU A 150 -7.50 -3.17 -17.79
CA LEU A 150 -7.07 -1.95 -17.13
C LEU A 150 -8.13 -0.84 -17.26
N THR A 151 -8.79 -0.71 -18.40
CA THR A 151 -9.84 0.28 -18.61
C THR A 151 -11.07 -0.01 -17.74
N MET A 152 -11.51 -1.27 -17.68
CA MET A 152 -12.56 -1.72 -16.76
C MET A 152 -12.21 -1.43 -15.30
N TYR A 153 -10.96 -1.72 -14.89
CA TYR A 153 -10.49 -1.37 -13.55
C TYR A 153 -10.57 0.14 -13.29
N GLY A 154 -10.21 0.96 -14.27
CA GLY A 154 -10.28 2.43 -14.15
C GLY A 154 -11.71 2.92 -13.91
N VAL A 155 -12.66 2.41 -14.70
CA VAL A 155 -14.08 2.76 -14.59
C VAL A 155 -14.70 2.26 -13.28
N ALA A 156 -14.32 1.08 -12.82
CA ALA A 156 -14.85 0.51 -11.58
C ALA A 156 -14.24 1.11 -10.30
N SER A 157 -12.99 1.60 -10.37
CA SER A 157 -12.24 2.02 -9.18
C SER A 157 -12.22 3.53 -8.96
N PHE A 158 -12.37 4.33 -10.03
CA PHE A 158 -12.23 5.78 -9.94
C PHE A 158 -13.49 6.49 -10.45
N ASN A 159 -14.08 7.33 -9.60
CA ASN A 159 -15.16 8.23 -10.01
C ASN A 159 -14.57 9.56 -10.52
N GLU A 160 -15.27 10.19 -11.47
CA GLU A 160 -14.87 11.49 -12.00
C GLU A 160 -14.98 12.57 -10.92
N GLY A 161 -13.87 13.26 -10.62
CA GLY A 161 -13.81 14.37 -9.67
C GLY A 161 -13.34 14.01 -8.25
N GLU A 162 -13.07 12.74 -7.95
CA GLU A 162 -12.47 12.36 -6.65
C GLU A 162 -10.97 12.68 -6.60
N PRO A 163 -10.48 13.19 -5.46
CA PRO A 163 -9.05 13.40 -5.25
C PRO A 163 -8.31 12.07 -5.22
N SER A 164 -7.04 12.08 -5.64
CA SER A 164 -6.21 10.88 -5.70
C SER A 164 -6.21 10.09 -4.38
N THR A 165 -6.55 8.80 -4.46
CA THR A 165 -6.58 7.86 -3.33
C THR A 165 -5.18 7.50 -2.81
N ALA A 166 -4.13 8.03 -3.44
CA ALA A 166 -2.77 7.60 -3.16
C ALA A 166 -2.26 8.20 -1.84
N PRO A 167 -1.47 7.44 -1.07
CA PRO A 167 -0.92 7.92 0.18
C PRO A 167 -0.07 9.17 -0.06
N SER A 168 -0.51 10.29 0.50
CA SER A 168 0.15 11.60 0.41
C SER A 168 1.31 11.75 1.41
N LEU A 169 1.80 10.65 1.98
CA LEU A 169 2.85 10.64 3.00
C LEU A 169 3.97 9.70 2.54
N THR A 170 5.22 10.17 2.62
CA THR A 170 6.38 9.29 2.49
C THR A 170 6.59 8.50 3.78
N LEU A 171 7.40 7.44 3.70
CA LEU A 171 7.81 6.65 4.87
C LEU A 171 8.48 7.52 5.97
N THR A 172 9.10 8.64 5.59
CA THR A 172 9.67 9.64 6.51
C THR A 172 8.65 10.67 7.03
N GLY A 173 7.35 10.48 6.78
CA GLY A 173 6.29 11.40 7.20
C GLY A 173 6.20 12.71 6.40
N ARG A 174 6.96 12.85 5.29
CA ARG A 174 6.89 14.05 4.44
C ARG A 174 5.60 14.03 3.63
N LYS A 175 4.87 15.16 3.61
CA LYS A 175 3.76 15.36 2.68
C LYS A 175 4.27 15.29 1.25
N LYS A 176 3.75 14.32 0.49
CA LYS A 176 4.04 14.07 -0.91
C LYS A 176 2.79 14.34 -1.72
N GLN A 177 2.96 14.90 -2.92
CA GLN A 177 1.87 14.99 -3.90
C GLN A 177 1.28 13.58 -4.11
N PRO A 178 -0.03 13.40 -3.90
CA PRO A 178 -0.66 12.11 -4.09
C PRO A 178 -0.56 11.74 -5.58
N ASP A 179 -0.31 10.46 -5.87
CA ASP A 179 -0.04 10.01 -7.22
C ASP A 179 -1.24 10.30 -8.14
N GLN A 180 -1.02 11.10 -9.18
CA GLN A 180 -2.07 11.41 -10.16
C GLN A 180 -2.59 10.16 -10.88
N LEU A 181 -1.84 9.05 -10.84
CA LEU A 181 -2.26 7.76 -11.39
C LEU A 181 -3.55 7.20 -10.75
N GLN A 182 -3.81 7.51 -9.48
CA GLN A 182 -5.05 7.09 -8.78
C GLN A 182 -6.19 8.10 -8.94
N THR A 183 -6.33 8.65 -10.14
CA THR A 183 -7.46 9.49 -10.56
C THR A 183 -8.04 8.92 -11.85
N ALA A 184 -9.32 9.17 -12.15
CA ALA A 184 -9.94 8.67 -13.37
C ALA A 184 -9.18 9.14 -14.65
N ASP A 185 -8.82 10.42 -14.72
CA ASP A 185 -8.07 11.00 -15.83
C ASP A 185 -6.63 10.47 -15.92
N GLY A 186 -5.96 10.31 -14.77
CA GLY A 186 -4.60 9.74 -14.72
C GLY A 186 -4.57 8.28 -15.12
N TRP A 187 -5.55 7.49 -14.70
CA TRP A 187 -5.65 6.08 -15.06
C TRP A 187 -5.96 5.91 -16.56
N ALA A 188 -6.85 6.73 -17.13
CA ALA A 188 -7.14 6.72 -18.57
C ALA A 188 -5.88 7.06 -19.41
N LYS A 189 -5.07 8.03 -18.96
CA LYS A 189 -3.78 8.35 -19.60
C LYS A 189 -2.79 7.19 -19.49
N PHE A 190 -2.78 6.48 -18.36
CA PHE A 190 -1.94 5.31 -18.15
C PHE A 190 -2.36 4.14 -19.07
N THR A 191 -3.66 3.84 -19.19
CA THR A 191 -4.15 2.76 -20.07
C THR A 191 -3.87 3.06 -21.54
N GLY A 192 -4.07 4.31 -21.98
CA GLY A 192 -3.70 4.75 -23.32
C GLY A 192 -2.20 4.62 -23.61
N GLY A 193 -1.36 4.99 -22.63
CA GLY A 193 0.09 4.78 -22.70
C GLY A 193 0.48 3.30 -22.77
N PHE A 194 -0.17 2.44 -21.97
CA PHE A 194 0.05 1.00 -21.97
C PHE A 194 -0.30 0.35 -23.31
N PHE A 195 -1.44 0.73 -23.90
CA PHE A 195 -1.85 0.23 -25.21
C PHE A 195 -0.86 0.62 -26.31
N PHE A 196 -0.51 1.91 -26.41
CA PHE A 196 0.45 2.39 -27.39
C PHE A 196 1.84 1.76 -27.21
N GLY A 197 2.33 1.74 -25.96
CA GLY A 197 3.59 1.11 -25.59
C GLY A 197 3.60 -0.39 -25.92
N GLY A 198 2.52 -1.11 -25.59
CA GLY A 198 2.39 -2.54 -25.81
C GLY A 198 2.41 -2.93 -27.29
N VAL A 199 1.63 -2.25 -28.13
CA VAL A 199 1.64 -2.49 -29.59
C VAL A 199 3.01 -2.17 -30.16
N SER A 200 3.61 -1.03 -29.77
CA SER A 200 4.95 -0.65 -30.24
C SER A 200 6.04 -1.65 -29.81
N GLY A 201 5.96 -2.20 -28.59
CA GLY A 201 6.89 -3.21 -28.08
C GLY A 201 6.78 -4.55 -28.81
N VAL A 202 5.56 -4.95 -29.17
CA VAL A 202 5.32 -6.15 -29.99
C VAL A 202 5.90 -5.97 -31.40
N THR A 203 5.66 -4.82 -32.04
CA THR A 203 6.23 -4.51 -33.35
C THR A 203 7.76 -4.48 -33.32
N TRP A 204 8.34 -3.90 -32.25
CA TRP A 204 9.80 -3.86 -32.08
C TRP A 204 10.41 -5.24 -31.91
N ALA A 205 9.79 -6.12 -31.10
CA ALA A 205 10.21 -7.50 -30.96
C ALA A 205 10.14 -8.27 -32.30
N TYR A 206 9.07 -8.08 -33.07
CA TYR A 206 8.94 -8.66 -34.40
C TYR A 206 10.04 -8.17 -35.35
N PHE A 207 10.32 -6.86 -35.35
CA PHE A 207 11.39 -6.26 -36.17
C PHE A 207 12.77 -6.85 -35.84
N LEU A 208 13.11 -6.99 -34.56
CA LEU A 208 14.39 -7.55 -34.13
C LEU A 208 14.55 -9.04 -34.50
N LEU A 209 13.47 -9.81 -34.45
CA LEU A 209 13.50 -11.24 -34.77
C LEU A 209 13.53 -11.52 -36.28
N TYR A 210 12.78 -10.76 -37.08
CA TYR A 210 12.57 -11.07 -38.50
C TYR A 210 13.34 -10.18 -39.48
N VAL A 211 13.62 -8.92 -39.12
CA VAL A 211 14.33 -7.97 -40.01
C VAL A 211 15.82 -7.95 -39.72
N LEU A 212 16.21 -7.81 -38.45
CA LEU A 212 17.62 -7.72 -38.07
C LEU A 212 18.33 -9.08 -38.03
N ASN A 213 17.58 -10.19 -38.05
CA ASN A 213 18.05 -11.59 -38.09
C ASN A 213 19.24 -11.87 -37.14
N LEU A 214 19.19 -11.27 -35.96
CA LEU A 214 20.24 -11.41 -34.95
C LEU A 214 20.31 -12.87 -34.49
N PRO A 215 21.49 -13.36 -34.05
CA PRO A 215 21.69 -14.75 -33.61
C PRO A 215 21.04 -14.98 -32.23
N TYR A 216 19.72 -14.89 -32.18
CA TYR A 216 18.92 -15.18 -31.00
C TYR A 216 18.48 -16.64 -31.00
N TYR A 217 18.33 -17.20 -29.81
CA TYR A 217 17.93 -18.60 -29.55
C TYR A 217 16.42 -18.84 -29.80
N VAL A 218 15.90 -18.19 -30.85
CA VAL A 218 14.51 -18.23 -31.32
C VAL A 218 14.42 -18.92 -32.69
N LYS A 219 15.55 -19.07 -33.39
CA LYS A 219 15.71 -19.94 -34.56
C LYS A 219 15.91 -21.39 -34.14
#